data_AF-A0A1F8TF06-F1
#
_entry.id   AF-A0A1F8TF06-F1
#
_cell.length_a   1.000
_cell.length_b   1.000
_cell.length_c   1.000
_cell.angle_alpha   90.00
_cell.angle_beta   90.00
_cell.angle_gamma   90.00
#
_symmetry.space_group_name_H-M   'P 1'
#
loop_
_entity.id
_entity.type
_entity.pdbx_description
1 polymer ?
#
loop_
_entity_poly.entity_id
_entity_poly.type
_entity_poly.pdbx_seq_one_letter_code
_entity_poly.pdbx_strand_id
1 'polypeptide(L)'
;DEIWSEGDRKVVRLADGTTHSAYAVIVAVGGEPVKLQVPGEQEYAGRGVSYCAVCDGAFFKDMDLAVIGGGDSAFQEGLFLTRFAKKLYVVHRRKEFRAQAILQDRLLGMDKVETVTPAVVKRIGGNGEVKWIEVERDGRVEQVPVEGVFIFVGFKPVGRYLFKREHIDHDPNGYLITDQYMVTSIPGVYAVGDTRAQLAKQITTAVGDATTAVLHAERYIEELKHAERAFPSAPREEMPRLAGRMEPVRVVAGQTIVRQGDASDSFFIVVRGRVGVYQTQDGKEEQLNTLGPGEFFGEIGLLSDMPRIATVRALEPSELLRLDQESFRRLVSVSAATRDQLDQVARERLAATRS
;
A
#
# COMPACT_ATOMS: atom_id res chain seq x y z
N ASP A 1 19.42 -3.94 -1.07
CA ASP A 1 18.91 -2.58 -0.83
C ASP A 1 18.32 -2.48 0.57
N GLU A 2 18.13 -1.25 1.06
CA GLU A 2 17.53 -0.93 2.36
C GLU A 2 16.75 0.39 2.26
N ILE A 3 15.60 0.47 2.93
CA ILE A 3 14.73 1.65 3.00
C ILE A 3 14.54 2.04 4.47
N TRP A 4 14.66 3.33 4.78
CA TRP A 4 14.30 3.89 6.09
C TRP A 4 13.85 5.35 5.99
N SER A 5 13.19 5.85 7.04
CA SER A 5 12.79 7.25 7.18
C SER A 5 13.87 8.10 7.85
N GLU A 6 14.10 9.32 7.33
CA GLU A 6 14.89 10.38 7.96
C GLU A 6 14.06 11.67 7.95
N GLY A 7 13.46 12.01 9.09
CA GLY A 7 12.51 13.12 9.18
C GLY A 7 11.30 12.91 8.27
N ASP A 8 11.10 13.84 7.34
CA ASP A 8 10.04 13.83 6.33
C ASP A 8 10.44 13.10 5.03
N ARG A 9 11.68 12.60 4.96
CA ARG A 9 12.23 11.94 3.79
C ARG A 9 12.29 10.43 3.96
N LYS A 10 12.24 9.74 2.84
CA LYS A 10 12.50 8.31 2.69
C LYS A 10 13.83 8.14 1.99
N VAL A 11 14.69 7.35 2.59
CA VAL A 11 16.03 7.07 2.12
C VAL A 11 16.09 5.66 1.58
N VAL A 12 16.65 5.51 0.38
CA VAL A 12 16.85 4.22 -0.28
C VAL A 12 18.33 4.04 -0.51
N ARG A 13 18.93 3.02 0.11
CA ARG A 13 20.31 2.62 -0.12
C ARG A 13 20.36 1.38 -1.00
N LEU A 14 21.01 1.52 -2.15
CA LEU A 14 21.23 0.43 -3.10
C LEU A 14 22.40 -0.46 -2.65
N ALA A 15 22.47 -1.67 -3.22
CA ALA A 15 23.51 -2.65 -2.89
C ALA A 15 24.95 -2.16 -3.18
N ASP A 16 25.12 -1.23 -4.13
CA ASP A 16 26.41 -0.61 -4.46
C ASP A 16 26.83 0.51 -3.50
N GLY A 17 25.99 0.84 -2.51
CA GLY A 17 26.20 1.92 -1.54
C GLY A 17 25.59 3.26 -1.94
N THR A 18 25.09 3.41 -3.17
CA THR A 18 24.40 4.63 -3.63
C THR A 18 23.17 4.88 -2.77
N THR A 19 22.96 6.14 -2.39
CA THR A 19 21.83 6.54 -1.55
C THR A 19 20.99 7.60 -2.24
N HIS A 20 19.68 7.38 -2.30
CA HIS A 20 18.69 8.31 -2.81
C HIS A 20 17.77 8.77 -1.67
N SER A 21 17.24 9.99 -1.79
CA SER A 21 16.28 10.56 -0.85
C SER A 21 15.07 11.12 -1.60
N ALA A 22 13.87 10.75 -1.15
CA ALA A 22 12.60 11.17 -1.73
C ALA A 22 11.59 11.49 -0.63
N TYR A 23 10.48 12.15 -0.97
CA TYR A 23 9.37 12.35 -0.03
C TYR A 23 8.50 11.10 0.12
N ALA A 24 8.38 10.31 -0.95
CA ALA A 24 7.64 9.07 -0.98
C ALA A 24 8.42 7.98 -1.73
N VAL A 25 8.17 6.71 -1.37
CA VAL A 25 8.74 5.52 -2.02
C VAL A 25 7.63 4.52 -2.31
N ILE A 26 7.59 3.98 -3.53
CA ILE A 26 6.69 2.90 -3.93
C ILE A 26 7.50 1.61 -4.04
N VAL A 27 7.18 0.64 -3.18
CA VAL A 27 7.83 -0.67 -3.12
C VAL A 27 7.14 -1.62 -4.11
N ALA A 28 7.77 -1.84 -5.25
CA ALA A 28 7.28 -2.67 -6.35
C ALA A 28 8.18 -3.90 -6.62
N VAL A 29 8.82 -4.43 -5.58
CA VAL A 29 9.82 -5.51 -5.70
C VAL A 29 9.23 -6.92 -5.82
N GLY A 30 7.90 -7.03 -5.79
CA GLY A 30 7.18 -8.29 -5.94
C GLY A 30 7.61 -9.37 -4.93
N GLY A 31 7.73 -10.58 -5.45
CA GLY A 31 8.26 -11.75 -4.76
C GLY A 31 8.55 -12.86 -5.76
N GLU A 32 8.99 -14.01 -5.25
CA GLU A 32 9.40 -15.14 -6.08
C GLU A 32 8.68 -16.42 -5.68
N PRO A 33 8.23 -17.25 -6.65
CA PRO A 33 7.76 -18.59 -6.34
C PRO A 33 8.92 -19.44 -5.79
N VAL A 34 8.64 -20.21 -4.74
CA VAL A 34 9.61 -21.16 -4.20
C VAL A 34 9.81 -22.28 -5.22
N LYS A 35 11.06 -22.47 -5.64
CA LYS A 35 11.46 -23.50 -6.61
C LYS A 35 11.57 -24.87 -5.96
N LEU A 36 11.30 -25.93 -6.73
CA LEU A 36 11.56 -27.32 -6.31
C LEU A 36 13.05 -27.64 -6.24
N GLN A 37 13.86 -26.94 -7.03
CA GLN A 37 15.30 -27.13 -7.18
C GLN A 37 15.64 -28.52 -7.73
N VAL A 38 14.88 -28.97 -8.72
CA VAL A 38 15.09 -30.27 -9.39
C VAL A 38 15.60 -30.09 -10.82
N PRO A 39 16.42 -31.02 -11.35
CA PRO A 39 16.78 -31.03 -12.75
C PRO A 39 15.54 -30.94 -13.66
N GLY A 40 15.64 -30.10 -14.69
CA GLY A 40 14.56 -29.83 -15.64
C GLY A 40 13.62 -28.67 -15.25
N GLU A 41 13.50 -28.29 -13.98
CA GLU A 41 12.56 -27.22 -13.58
C GLU A 41 12.85 -25.89 -14.29
N GLN A 42 14.10 -25.45 -14.30
CA GLN A 42 14.50 -24.22 -14.99
C GLN A 42 14.56 -24.41 -16.51
N GLU A 43 14.99 -25.58 -16.98
CA GLU A 43 15.10 -25.89 -18.40
C GLU A 43 13.72 -25.82 -19.08
N TYR A 44 12.69 -26.37 -18.47
CA TYR A 44 11.34 -26.43 -19.03
C TYR A 44 10.43 -25.28 -18.56
N ALA A 45 10.98 -24.24 -17.90
CA ALA A 45 10.22 -23.05 -17.53
C ALA A 45 9.62 -22.38 -18.78
N GLY A 46 8.30 -22.18 -18.81
CA GLY A 46 7.58 -21.68 -19.98
C GLY A 46 7.43 -22.69 -21.14
N ARG A 47 7.94 -23.92 -20.97
CA ARG A 47 7.85 -25.05 -21.93
C ARG A 47 7.23 -26.28 -21.28
N GLY A 48 6.25 -26.06 -20.42
CA GLY A 48 5.56 -27.08 -19.64
C GLY A 48 5.71 -26.92 -18.13
N VAL A 49 6.69 -26.18 -17.62
CA VAL A 49 6.74 -25.79 -16.19
C VAL A 49 6.15 -24.40 -16.01
N SER A 50 5.17 -24.27 -15.12
CA SER A 50 4.47 -23.03 -14.79
C SER A 50 4.34 -22.81 -13.28
N TYR A 51 4.18 -21.54 -12.89
CA TYR A 51 3.92 -21.08 -11.52
C TYR A 51 2.63 -20.26 -11.42
N CYS A 52 1.80 -20.22 -12.48
CA CYS A 52 0.51 -19.52 -12.50
C CYS A 52 -0.51 -20.30 -13.34
N ALA A 53 -1.45 -21.00 -12.69
CA ALA A 53 -2.44 -21.77 -13.44
C ALA A 53 -3.48 -20.87 -14.08
N VAL A 54 -3.89 -19.77 -13.42
CA VAL A 54 -4.78 -18.77 -14.02
C VAL A 54 -4.22 -18.20 -15.32
N CYS A 55 -2.91 -17.99 -15.40
CA CYS A 55 -2.24 -17.42 -16.57
C CYS A 55 -2.13 -18.44 -17.72
N ASP A 56 -1.64 -19.64 -17.40
CA ASP A 56 -1.17 -20.58 -18.43
C ASP A 56 -2.13 -21.76 -18.67
N GLY A 57 -3.05 -22.05 -17.75
CA GLY A 57 -3.85 -23.27 -17.76
C GLY A 57 -4.66 -23.49 -19.04
N ALA A 58 -5.11 -22.40 -19.70
CA ALA A 58 -5.85 -22.49 -20.95
C ALA A 58 -5.02 -23.05 -22.13
N PHE A 59 -3.68 -22.94 -22.10
CA PHE A 59 -2.80 -23.49 -23.12
C PHE A 59 -2.64 -25.01 -23.02
N PHE A 60 -3.02 -25.60 -21.88
CA PHE A 60 -2.90 -27.04 -21.59
C PHE A 60 -4.24 -27.78 -21.72
N LYS A 61 -5.07 -27.36 -22.68
CA LYS A 61 -6.38 -27.95 -22.91
C LYS A 61 -6.26 -29.41 -23.35
N ASP A 62 -7.05 -30.29 -22.72
CA ASP A 62 -7.12 -31.72 -22.98
C ASP A 62 -5.80 -32.48 -22.77
N MET A 63 -4.90 -31.92 -21.95
CA MET A 63 -3.59 -32.50 -21.59
C MET A 63 -3.57 -33.09 -20.18
N ASP A 64 -2.61 -33.98 -19.93
CA ASP A 64 -2.36 -34.54 -18.59
C ASP A 64 -1.41 -33.63 -17.81
N LEU A 65 -1.83 -33.11 -16.65
CA LEU A 65 -1.07 -32.10 -15.88
C LEU A 65 -0.73 -32.60 -14.48
N ALA A 66 0.34 -32.08 -13.90
CA ALA A 66 0.66 -32.23 -12.48
C ALA A 66 0.59 -30.90 -11.75
N VAL A 67 0.00 -30.90 -10.56
CA VAL A 67 0.10 -29.81 -9.59
C VAL A 67 0.95 -30.26 -8.40
N ILE A 68 2.02 -29.52 -8.12
CA ILE A 68 3.00 -29.85 -7.08
C ILE A 68 2.79 -28.93 -5.89
N GLY A 69 2.36 -29.49 -4.76
CA GLY A 69 2.10 -28.72 -3.56
C GLY A 69 1.00 -29.33 -2.70
N GLY A 70 0.80 -28.77 -1.52
CA GLY A 70 -0.19 -29.30 -0.57
C GLY A 70 -0.84 -28.24 0.31
N GLY A 71 -0.71 -26.96 -0.02
CA GLY A 71 -1.41 -25.86 0.64
C GLY A 71 -2.56 -25.33 -0.22
N ASP A 72 -3.27 -24.33 0.28
CA ASP A 72 -4.46 -23.76 -0.38
C ASP A 72 -4.18 -23.36 -1.84
N SER A 73 -3.03 -22.72 -2.13
CA SER A 73 -2.68 -22.33 -3.50
C SER A 73 -2.62 -23.52 -4.46
N ALA A 74 -2.00 -24.64 -4.05
CA ALA A 74 -1.92 -25.83 -4.90
C ALA A 74 -3.32 -26.40 -5.19
N PHE A 75 -4.22 -26.39 -4.21
CA PHE A 75 -5.57 -26.93 -4.37
C PHE A 75 -6.51 -25.99 -5.12
N GLN A 76 -6.45 -24.68 -4.87
CA GLN A 76 -7.24 -23.68 -5.59
C GLN A 76 -6.85 -23.60 -7.06
N GLU A 77 -5.55 -23.54 -7.34
CA GLU A 77 -5.02 -23.52 -8.70
C GLU A 77 -5.24 -24.88 -9.38
N GLY A 78 -5.09 -25.99 -8.64
CA GLY A 78 -5.45 -27.32 -9.13
C GLY A 78 -6.91 -27.43 -9.57
N LEU A 79 -7.85 -26.94 -8.74
CA LEU A 79 -9.27 -26.85 -9.10
C LEU A 79 -9.48 -26.05 -10.38
N PHE A 80 -8.77 -24.93 -10.55
CA PHE A 80 -8.83 -24.14 -11.78
C PHE A 80 -8.31 -24.94 -12.99
N LEU A 81 -7.17 -25.62 -12.87
CA LEU A 81 -6.59 -26.45 -13.94
C LEU A 81 -7.52 -27.55 -14.41
N THR A 82 -8.35 -28.13 -13.52
CA THR A 82 -9.32 -29.16 -13.92
C THR A 82 -10.31 -28.68 -14.99
N ARG A 83 -10.50 -27.37 -15.18
CA ARG A 83 -11.35 -26.84 -16.26
C ARG A 83 -10.78 -27.11 -17.66
N PHE A 84 -9.47 -27.33 -17.76
CA PHE A 84 -8.75 -27.51 -19.03
C PHE A 84 -8.08 -28.88 -19.12
N ALA A 85 -7.59 -29.42 -18.00
CA ALA A 85 -6.87 -30.68 -17.96
C ALA A 85 -7.78 -31.88 -18.31
N LYS A 86 -7.24 -32.80 -19.11
CA LYS A 86 -7.81 -34.14 -19.30
C LYS A 86 -7.69 -34.95 -18.02
N LYS A 87 -6.52 -34.90 -17.39
CA LYS A 87 -6.22 -35.53 -16.10
C LYS A 87 -5.31 -34.61 -15.28
N LEU A 88 -5.50 -34.55 -13.97
CA LEU A 88 -4.67 -33.77 -13.06
C LEU A 88 -4.10 -34.65 -11.96
N TYR A 89 -2.77 -34.73 -11.89
CA TYR A 89 -2.04 -35.40 -10.83
C TYR A 89 -1.74 -34.42 -9.70
N VAL A 90 -2.18 -34.72 -8.47
CA VAL A 90 -1.82 -33.97 -7.26
C VAL A 90 -0.62 -34.65 -6.60
N VAL A 91 0.53 -33.97 -6.60
CA VAL A 91 1.79 -34.49 -6.09
C VAL A 91 2.22 -33.72 -4.83
N HIS A 92 2.34 -34.42 -3.73
CA HIS A 92 2.78 -33.84 -2.46
C HIS A 92 3.74 -34.74 -1.70
N ARG A 93 4.77 -34.13 -1.09
CA ARG A 93 5.85 -34.85 -0.39
C ARG A 93 5.46 -35.48 0.95
N ARG A 94 4.33 -35.08 1.55
CA ARG A 94 3.85 -35.59 2.85
C ARG A 94 2.57 -36.38 2.66
N LYS A 95 2.21 -37.18 3.67
CA LYS A 95 0.95 -37.95 3.67
C LYS A 95 -0.29 -37.06 3.76
N GLU A 96 -0.19 -35.94 4.46
CA GLU A 96 -1.30 -35.04 4.73
C GLU A 96 -1.09 -33.69 4.04
N PHE A 97 -2.17 -33.13 3.53
CA PHE A 97 -2.21 -31.79 2.96
C PHE A 97 -2.51 -30.75 4.04
N ARG A 98 -1.94 -29.55 3.87
CA ARG A 98 -2.23 -28.36 4.71
C ARG A 98 -3.37 -27.51 4.16
N ALA A 99 -3.86 -27.81 2.96
CA ALA A 99 -4.98 -27.08 2.39
C ALA A 99 -6.25 -27.23 3.25
N GLN A 100 -7.15 -26.27 3.22
CA GLN A 100 -8.43 -26.37 3.92
C GLN A 100 -9.20 -27.61 3.47
N ALA A 101 -9.87 -28.29 4.41
CA ALA A 101 -10.58 -29.55 4.14
C ALA A 101 -11.55 -29.45 2.95
N ILE A 102 -12.31 -28.35 2.87
CA ILE A 102 -13.25 -28.12 1.76
C ILE A 102 -12.55 -28.04 0.38
N LEU A 103 -11.32 -27.54 0.31
CA LEU A 103 -10.55 -27.51 -0.93
C LEU A 103 -10.04 -28.92 -1.28
N GLN A 104 -9.64 -29.69 -0.27
CA GLN A 104 -9.24 -31.09 -0.45
C GLN A 104 -10.39 -31.92 -0.99
N ASP A 105 -11.55 -31.89 -0.32
CA ASP A 105 -12.74 -32.65 -0.71
C ASP A 105 -13.16 -32.33 -2.14
N ARG A 106 -13.17 -31.03 -2.50
CA ARG A 106 -13.56 -30.58 -3.83
C ARG A 106 -12.61 -31.05 -4.93
N LEU A 107 -11.30 -30.99 -4.71
CA LEU A 107 -10.33 -31.35 -5.74
C LEU A 107 -10.18 -32.86 -5.87
N LEU A 108 -10.03 -33.55 -4.74
CA LEU A 108 -9.74 -34.99 -4.71
C LEU A 108 -10.97 -35.84 -5.04
N GLY A 109 -12.19 -35.30 -4.89
CA GLY A 109 -13.42 -35.98 -5.27
C GLY A 109 -13.75 -35.95 -6.77
N MET A 110 -12.88 -35.39 -7.63
CA MET A 110 -13.12 -35.31 -9.07
C MET A 110 -12.54 -36.54 -9.81
N ASP A 111 -13.33 -37.15 -10.70
CA ASP A 111 -12.93 -38.37 -11.44
C ASP A 111 -11.64 -38.23 -12.28
N LYS A 112 -11.32 -37.00 -12.70
CA LYS A 112 -10.13 -36.69 -13.49
C LYS A 112 -8.90 -36.33 -12.65
N VAL A 113 -9.00 -36.40 -11.32
CA VAL A 113 -7.91 -36.06 -10.40
C VAL A 113 -7.34 -37.35 -9.79
N GLU A 114 -6.02 -37.50 -9.85
CA GLU A 114 -5.32 -38.63 -9.25
C GLU A 114 -4.25 -38.14 -8.27
N THR A 115 -4.16 -38.76 -7.10
CA THR A 115 -3.14 -38.40 -6.10
C THR A 115 -1.89 -39.26 -6.21
N VAL A 116 -0.74 -38.63 -6.47
CA VAL A 116 0.58 -39.26 -6.42
C VAL A 116 1.27 -38.79 -5.14
N THR A 117 0.70 -39.16 -3.99
CA THR A 117 1.08 -38.65 -2.67
C THR A 117 1.08 -39.81 -1.65
N PRO A 118 2.08 -39.92 -0.74
CA PRO A 118 3.26 -39.08 -0.63
C PRO A 118 4.28 -39.38 -1.74
N ALA A 119 4.76 -38.35 -2.44
CA ALA A 119 5.83 -38.48 -3.44
C ALA A 119 6.65 -37.20 -3.57
N VAL A 120 7.93 -37.34 -3.91
CA VAL A 120 8.86 -36.22 -4.15
C VAL A 120 9.26 -36.22 -5.62
N VAL A 121 9.02 -35.11 -6.32
CA VAL A 121 9.55 -34.92 -7.68
C VAL A 121 11.07 -34.87 -7.62
N LYS A 122 11.74 -35.68 -8.43
CA LYS A 122 13.20 -35.74 -8.56
C LYS A 122 13.71 -35.06 -9.81
N ARG A 123 12.94 -35.13 -10.89
CA ARG A 123 13.32 -34.58 -12.19
C ARG A 123 12.08 -34.28 -13.02
N ILE A 124 12.16 -33.24 -13.83
CA ILE A 124 11.18 -32.92 -14.87
C ILE A 124 11.87 -33.15 -16.21
N GLY A 125 11.20 -33.79 -17.16
CA GLY A 125 11.84 -34.14 -18.42
C GLY A 125 10.89 -34.21 -19.60
N GLY A 126 11.48 -34.16 -20.79
CA GLY A 126 10.77 -34.31 -22.05
C GLY A 126 11.69 -34.06 -23.24
N ASN A 127 11.09 -33.69 -24.37
CA ASN A 127 11.80 -33.43 -25.62
C ASN A 127 11.32 -32.09 -26.18
N GLY A 128 12.08 -31.01 -25.93
CA GLY A 128 11.68 -29.64 -26.25
C GLY A 128 10.65 -29.04 -25.28
N GLU A 129 9.68 -29.84 -24.86
CA GLU A 129 8.63 -29.54 -23.87
C GLU A 129 8.51 -30.69 -22.86
N VAL A 130 7.83 -30.45 -21.74
CA VAL A 130 7.60 -31.49 -20.70
C VAL A 130 6.80 -32.66 -21.25
N LYS A 131 7.23 -33.89 -20.93
CA LYS A 131 6.53 -35.15 -21.23
C LYS A 131 6.37 -36.07 -20.03
N TRP A 132 7.13 -35.84 -18.96
CA TRP A 132 7.02 -36.63 -17.73
C TRP A 132 7.63 -35.90 -16.54
N ILE A 133 7.21 -36.33 -15.36
CA ILE A 133 7.92 -36.08 -14.10
C ILE A 133 8.39 -37.41 -13.51
N GLU A 134 9.59 -37.40 -12.95
CA GLU A 134 10.12 -38.52 -12.19
C GLU A 134 9.81 -38.27 -10.71
N VAL A 135 9.11 -39.20 -10.08
CA VAL A 135 8.68 -39.11 -8.69
C VAL A 135 9.28 -40.26 -7.89
N GLU A 136 9.77 -39.96 -6.69
CA GLU A 136 10.18 -40.96 -5.71
C GLU A 136 9.02 -41.20 -4.73
N ARG A 137 8.57 -42.46 -4.64
CA ARG A 137 7.53 -42.93 -3.73
C ARG A 137 7.90 -44.31 -3.20
N ASP A 138 7.82 -44.49 -1.88
CA ASP A 138 8.09 -45.76 -1.19
C ASP A 138 9.46 -46.39 -1.55
N GLY A 139 10.49 -45.54 -1.73
CA GLY A 139 11.84 -45.95 -2.10
C GLY A 139 12.01 -46.39 -3.56
N ARG A 140 10.97 -46.21 -4.39
CA ARG A 140 10.99 -46.46 -5.83
C ARG A 140 10.87 -45.16 -6.59
N VAL A 141 11.53 -45.12 -7.74
CA VAL A 141 11.49 -43.99 -8.66
C VAL A 141 10.71 -44.40 -9.89
N GLU A 142 9.68 -43.64 -10.25
CA GLU A 142 8.83 -43.91 -11.40
C GLU A 142 8.56 -42.63 -12.21
N GLN A 143 8.26 -42.80 -13.49
CA GLN A 143 7.88 -41.69 -14.36
C GLN A 143 6.36 -41.62 -14.46
N VAL A 144 5.83 -40.43 -14.21
CA VAL A 144 4.43 -40.09 -14.45
C VAL A 144 4.35 -39.26 -15.73
N PRO A 145 3.67 -39.76 -16.78
CA PRO A 145 3.47 -39.00 -18.01
C PRO A 145 2.61 -37.77 -17.73
N VAL A 146 3.15 -36.59 -18.07
CA VAL A 146 2.47 -35.29 -17.96
C VAL A 146 3.02 -34.34 -19.00
N GLU A 147 2.20 -33.42 -19.46
CA GLU A 147 2.55 -32.41 -20.46
C GLU A 147 2.72 -31.03 -19.83
N GLY A 148 2.25 -30.84 -18.59
CA GLY A 148 2.43 -29.61 -17.83
C GLY A 148 2.61 -29.86 -16.34
N VAL A 149 3.46 -29.05 -15.69
CA VAL A 149 3.81 -29.14 -14.28
C VAL A 149 3.65 -27.76 -13.64
N PHE A 150 2.70 -27.65 -12.73
CA PHE A 150 2.36 -26.42 -12.03
C PHE A 150 2.85 -26.48 -10.59
N ILE A 151 3.78 -25.59 -10.22
CA ILE A 151 4.51 -25.67 -8.95
C ILE A 151 3.98 -24.61 -7.97
N PHE A 152 3.32 -25.07 -6.91
CA PHE A 152 2.75 -24.22 -5.85
C PHE A 152 3.21 -24.67 -4.45
N VAL A 153 4.53 -24.65 -4.24
CA VAL A 153 5.15 -25.02 -2.95
C VAL A 153 5.43 -23.83 -2.02
N GLY A 154 5.08 -22.63 -2.46
CA GLY A 154 5.18 -21.39 -1.69
C GLY A 154 5.52 -20.20 -2.57
N PHE A 155 5.35 -19.00 -2.02
CA PHE A 155 5.75 -17.74 -2.65
C PHE A 155 6.39 -16.86 -1.57
N LYS A 156 7.53 -16.26 -1.89
CA LYS A 156 8.32 -15.46 -0.96
C LYS A 156 8.25 -13.98 -1.37
N PRO A 157 7.42 -13.15 -0.71
CA PRO A 157 7.50 -11.70 -0.88
C PRO A 157 8.83 -11.19 -0.32
N VAL A 158 9.44 -10.22 -1.01
CA VAL A 158 10.76 -9.68 -0.61
C VAL A 158 10.71 -8.28 -0.01
N GLY A 159 9.57 -7.58 -0.12
CA GLY A 159 9.41 -6.17 0.28
C GLY A 159 9.78 -5.89 1.73
N ARG A 160 9.32 -6.71 2.68
CA ARG A 160 9.58 -6.49 4.11
C ARG A 160 11.07 -6.46 4.48
N TYR A 161 11.92 -7.18 3.74
CA TYR A 161 13.35 -7.28 4.04
C TYR A 161 14.13 -6.01 3.67
N LEU A 162 13.48 -5.07 2.98
CA LEU A 162 14.03 -3.75 2.72
C LEU A 162 14.03 -2.86 3.98
N PHE A 163 13.16 -3.14 4.95
CA PHE A 163 12.97 -2.33 6.15
C PHE A 163 13.67 -2.96 7.36
N LYS A 164 14.97 -2.67 7.51
CA LYS A 164 15.79 -3.27 8.59
C LYS A 164 15.90 -2.40 9.83
N ARG A 165 15.66 -1.09 9.69
CA ARG A 165 15.82 -0.08 10.78
C ARG A 165 14.51 0.29 11.44
N GLU A 166 13.40 0.04 10.77
CA GLU A 166 12.06 0.32 11.25
C GLU A 166 11.12 -0.83 10.90
N HIS A 167 10.09 -1.00 11.73
CA HIS A 167 9.10 -2.02 11.51
C HIS A 167 8.11 -1.57 10.43
N ILE A 168 7.82 -2.46 9.50
CA ILE A 168 6.74 -2.30 8.52
C ILE A 168 5.76 -3.47 8.70
N ASP A 169 4.47 -3.16 8.70
CA ASP A 169 3.43 -4.14 8.97
C ASP A 169 3.35 -5.14 7.83
N HIS A 170 3.30 -6.43 8.19
CA HIS A 170 3.24 -7.53 7.24
C HIS A 170 2.44 -8.69 7.81
N ASP A 171 1.86 -9.49 6.93
CA ASP A 171 1.17 -10.71 7.31
C ASP A 171 2.17 -11.81 7.77
N PRO A 172 1.70 -12.94 8.34
CA PRO A 172 2.57 -14.03 8.76
C PRO A 172 3.43 -14.65 7.65
N ASN A 173 3.07 -14.45 6.37
CA ASN A 173 3.82 -14.94 5.22
C ASN A 173 4.84 -13.90 4.71
N GLY A 174 4.85 -12.69 5.27
CA GLY A 174 5.78 -11.63 4.94
C GLY A 174 5.30 -10.65 3.87
N TYR A 175 4.03 -10.70 3.47
CA TYR A 175 3.46 -9.72 2.54
C TYR A 175 3.18 -8.41 3.27
N LEU A 176 3.56 -7.28 2.68
CA LEU A 176 3.29 -5.96 3.25
C LEU A 176 1.78 -5.72 3.34
N ILE A 177 1.32 -5.21 4.49
CA ILE A 177 -0.06 -4.79 4.69
C ILE A 177 -0.22 -3.37 4.15
N THR A 178 -1.27 -3.15 3.37
CA THR A 178 -1.63 -1.83 2.85
C THR A 178 -3.11 -1.56 2.99
N ASP A 179 -3.48 -0.29 3.01
CA ASP A 179 -4.87 0.14 2.86
C ASP A 179 -5.31 0.17 1.38
N GLN A 180 -6.50 0.73 1.12
CA GLN A 180 -7.07 0.87 -0.22
C GLN A 180 -6.32 1.86 -1.12
N TYR A 181 -5.45 2.72 -0.56
CA TYR A 181 -4.61 3.67 -1.27
C TYR A 181 -3.18 3.17 -1.48
N MET A 182 -2.93 1.90 -1.15
CA MET A 182 -1.61 1.25 -1.20
C MET A 182 -0.62 1.78 -0.17
N VAL A 183 -1.09 2.53 0.83
CA VAL A 183 -0.27 3.08 1.92
C VAL A 183 0.07 1.97 2.91
N THR A 184 1.32 1.91 3.34
CA THR A 184 1.80 0.96 4.37
C THR A 184 1.71 1.57 5.77
N SER A 185 2.15 0.87 6.81
CA SER A 185 2.21 1.45 8.17
C SER A 185 3.20 2.60 8.33
N ILE A 186 4.06 2.85 7.33
CA ILE A 186 5.01 3.96 7.32
C ILE A 186 4.49 5.06 6.37
N PRO A 187 4.16 6.27 6.87
CA PRO A 187 3.68 7.37 6.03
C PRO A 187 4.66 7.74 4.92
N GLY A 188 4.17 7.84 3.68
CA GLY A 188 4.99 8.08 2.48
C GLY A 188 5.62 6.82 1.89
N VAL A 189 5.41 5.64 2.48
CA VAL A 189 5.80 4.36 1.88
C VAL A 189 4.57 3.62 1.39
N TYR A 190 4.60 3.25 0.12
CA TYR A 190 3.56 2.50 -0.57
C TYR A 190 4.08 1.12 -0.96
N ALA A 191 3.20 0.14 -1.11
CA ALA A 191 3.56 -1.18 -1.62
C ALA A 191 2.55 -1.64 -2.67
N VAL A 192 3.04 -2.16 -3.79
CA VAL A 192 2.20 -2.49 -4.96
C VAL A 192 2.55 -3.87 -5.51
N GLY A 193 1.55 -4.55 -6.07
CA GLY A 193 1.74 -5.86 -6.68
C GLY A 193 2.11 -6.95 -5.67
N ASP A 194 2.85 -7.96 -6.13
CA ASP A 194 2.99 -9.23 -5.41
C ASP A 194 3.79 -9.16 -4.09
N THR A 195 4.31 -7.99 -3.75
CA THR A 195 4.97 -7.76 -2.47
C THR A 195 3.98 -7.49 -1.32
N ARG A 196 2.74 -7.09 -1.64
CA ARG A 196 1.69 -6.77 -0.67
C ARG A 196 0.63 -7.87 -0.55
N ALA A 197 -0.10 -7.86 0.56
CA ALA A 197 -1.10 -8.88 0.88
C ALA A 197 -2.38 -8.66 0.07
N GLN A 198 -2.61 -9.52 -0.93
CA GLN A 198 -3.72 -9.36 -1.87
C GLN A 198 -4.33 -10.70 -2.31
N LEU A 199 -5.58 -10.64 -2.77
CA LEU A 199 -6.31 -11.79 -3.28
C LEU A 199 -5.68 -12.35 -4.57
N ALA A 200 -5.40 -11.48 -5.55
CA ALA A 200 -4.98 -11.88 -6.88
C ALA A 200 -3.60 -11.30 -7.23
N LYS A 201 -2.70 -12.16 -7.69
CA LYS A 201 -1.35 -11.81 -8.14
C LYS A 201 -1.30 -11.83 -9.65
N GLN A 202 -1.61 -10.71 -10.29
CA GLN A 202 -1.74 -10.58 -11.73
C GLN A 202 -1.11 -9.28 -12.21
N ILE A 203 -0.73 -9.24 -13.49
CA ILE A 203 -0.18 -8.02 -14.11
C ILE A 203 -1.17 -6.86 -13.97
N THR A 204 -2.45 -7.11 -14.22
CA THR A 204 -3.50 -6.07 -14.15
C THR A 204 -3.70 -5.53 -12.74
N THR A 205 -3.63 -6.39 -11.71
CA THR A 205 -3.75 -5.93 -10.32
C THR A 205 -2.52 -5.14 -9.90
N ALA A 206 -1.31 -5.58 -10.25
CA ALA A 206 -0.08 -4.85 -9.97
C ALA A 206 -0.04 -3.46 -10.64
N VAL A 207 -0.53 -3.36 -11.89
CA VAL A 207 -0.63 -2.07 -12.61
C VAL A 207 -1.70 -1.16 -11.99
N GLY A 208 -2.84 -1.72 -11.56
CA GLY A 208 -3.90 -0.99 -10.86
C GLY A 208 -3.43 -0.45 -9.50
N ASP A 209 -2.72 -1.27 -8.72
CA ASP A 209 -2.09 -0.87 -7.47
C ASP A 209 -1.12 0.30 -7.69
N ALA A 210 -0.24 0.19 -8.69
CA ALA A 210 0.73 1.24 -9.02
C ALA A 210 0.05 2.57 -9.39
N THR A 211 -1.03 2.52 -10.17
CA THR A 211 -1.82 3.71 -10.52
C THR A 211 -2.35 4.40 -9.27
N THR A 212 -2.95 3.62 -8.37
CA THR A 212 -3.52 4.14 -7.11
C THR A 212 -2.43 4.73 -6.21
N ALA A 213 -1.31 4.02 -6.05
CA ALA A 213 -0.19 4.45 -5.23
C ALA A 213 0.45 5.75 -5.73
N VAL A 214 0.62 5.92 -7.04
CA VAL A 214 1.22 7.14 -7.62
C VAL A 214 0.32 8.36 -7.37
N LEU A 215 -0.98 8.25 -7.64
CA LEU A 215 -1.92 9.36 -7.43
C LEU A 215 -1.98 9.77 -5.96
N HIS A 216 -1.97 8.79 -5.04
CA HIS A 216 -1.94 9.09 -3.61
C HIS A 216 -0.58 9.65 -3.16
N ALA A 217 0.52 9.13 -3.69
CA ALA A 217 1.87 9.63 -3.40
C ALA A 217 2.04 11.09 -3.83
N GLU A 218 1.54 11.47 -5.01
CA GLU A 218 1.55 12.87 -5.48
C GLU A 218 0.83 13.79 -4.48
N ARG A 219 -0.41 13.44 -4.12
CA ARG A 219 -1.20 14.18 -3.14
C ARG A 219 -0.50 14.28 -1.78
N TYR A 220 0.04 13.18 -1.27
CA TYR A 220 0.81 13.16 -0.02
C TYR A 220 2.02 14.10 -0.08
N ILE A 221 2.75 14.13 -1.19
CA ILE A 221 3.91 15.02 -1.37
C ILE A 221 3.47 16.49 -1.37
N GLU A 222 2.34 16.81 -2.02
CA GLU A 222 1.79 18.17 -2.01
C GLU A 222 1.39 18.59 -0.60
N GLU A 223 0.58 17.77 0.09
CA GLU A 223 0.14 18.00 1.47
C GLU A 223 1.33 18.20 2.41
N LEU A 224 2.36 17.37 2.30
CA LEU A 224 3.60 17.50 3.06
C LEU A 224 4.30 18.85 2.80
N LYS A 225 4.46 19.26 1.54
CA LYS A 225 5.05 20.56 1.19
C LYS A 225 4.22 21.76 1.67
N HIS A 226 2.90 21.62 1.71
CA HIS A 226 2.02 22.66 2.27
C HIS A 226 2.18 22.74 3.79
N ALA A 227 2.22 21.59 4.46
CA ALA A 227 2.46 21.51 5.89
C ALA A 227 3.84 22.11 6.25
N GLU A 228 4.91 21.78 5.52
CA GLU A 228 6.26 22.31 5.76
C GLU A 228 6.32 23.83 5.67
N ARG A 229 5.53 24.43 4.76
CA ARG A 229 5.44 25.88 4.61
C ARG A 229 4.63 26.53 5.74
N ALA A 230 3.54 25.89 6.17
CA ALA A 230 2.71 26.40 7.26
C ALA A 230 3.41 26.27 8.62
N PHE A 231 4.23 25.23 8.80
CA PHE A 231 4.91 24.90 10.05
C PHE A 231 6.43 24.73 9.87
N PRO A 232 7.17 25.77 9.47
CA PRO A 232 8.61 25.68 9.19
C PRO A 232 9.45 25.25 10.40
N SER A 233 8.97 25.53 11.62
CA SER A 233 9.63 25.16 12.87
C SER A 233 9.17 23.80 13.44
N ALA A 234 8.28 23.08 12.74
CA ALA A 234 7.85 21.75 13.19
C ALA A 234 8.95 20.69 13.01
N PRO A 235 9.05 19.73 13.94
CA PRO A 235 9.93 18.58 13.79
C PRO A 235 9.61 17.83 12.51
N ARG A 236 10.64 17.60 11.68
CA ARG A 236 10.51 16.94 10.38
C ARG A 236 9.89 15.54 10.49
N GLU A 237 10.13 14.84 11.59
CA GLU A 237 9.58 13.52 11.89
C GLU A 237 8.05 13.52 12.10
N GLU A 238 7.46 14.66 12.47
CA GLU A 238 6.01 14.78 12.66
C GLU A 238 5.28 15.18 11.39
N MET A 239 5.99 15.75 10.39
CA MET A 239 5.40 16.21 9.14
C MET A 239 4.69 15.10 8.34
N PRO A 240 5.25 13.87 8.19
CA PRO A 240 4.57 12.78 7.52
C PRO A 240 3.24 12.38 8.17
N ARG A 241 3.20 12.37 9.51
CA ARG A 241 1.99 12.05 10.28
C ARG A 241 0.94 13.14 10.13
N LEU A 242 1.39 14.40 10.09
CA LEU A 242 0.53 15.54 9.89
C LEU A 242 -0.09 15.55 8.49
N ALA A 243 0.73 15.36 7.45
CA ALA A 243 0.28 15.29 6.06
C ALA A 243 -0.77 14.19 5.86
N GLY A 244 -0.55 12.99 6.42
CA GLY A 244 -1.51 11.88 6.35
C GLY A 244 -2.84 12.10 7.09
N ARG A 245 -2.99 13.20 7.85
CA ARG A 245 -4.23 13.57 8.56
C ARG A 245 -4.88 14.84 8.02
N MET A 246 -4.33 15.44 6.96
CA MET A 246 -4.93 16.61 6.35
C MET A 246 -6.05 16.20 5.39
N GLU A 247 -7.18 16.90 5.49
CA GLU A 247 -8.34 16.68 4.63
C GLU A 247 -8.47 17.84 3.61
N PRO A 248 -8.51 17.55 2.29
CA PRO A 248 -8.72 18.58 1.29
C PRO A 248 -10.16 19.06 1.35
N VAL A 249 -10.33 20.38 1.47
CA VAL A 249 -11.62 21.06 1.49
C VAL A 249 -11.69 21.99 0.29
N ARG A 250 -12.67 21.76 -0.58
CA ARG A 250 -12.94 22.61 -1.74
C ARG A 250 -14.14 23.47 -1.47
N VAL A 251 -14.01 24.77 -1.74
CA VAL A 251 -15.06 25.76 -1.49
C VAL A 251 -15.28 26.63 -2.71
N VAL A 252 -16.55 26.99 -2.95
CA VAL A 252 -16.93 27.90 -4.04
C VAL A 252 -16.85 29.36 -3.58
N ALA A 253 -16.78 30.30 -4.52
CA ALA A 253 -16.80 31.73 -4.19
C ALA A 253 -18.03 32.10 -3.36
N GLY A 254 -17.82 32.91 -2.32
CA GLY A 254 -18.85 33.32 -1.36
C GLY A 254 -19.18 32.29 -0.28
N GLN A 255 -18.68 31.06 -0.36
CA GLN A 255 -18.92 30.04 0.67
C GLN A 255 -18.20 30.39 1.97
N THR A 256 -18.94 30.42 3.07
CA THR A 256 -18.37 30.55 4.41
C THR A 256 -17.72 29.24 4.85
N ILE A 257 -16.46 29.32 5.27
CA ILE A 257 -15.66 28.18 5.73
C ILE A 257 -15.79 28.00 7.25
N VAL A 258 -15.70 29.10 8.00
CA VAL A 258 -15.98 29.14 9.45
C VAL A 258 -16.72 30.44 9.78
N ARG A 259 -17.60 30.45 10.80
CA ARG A 259 -18.28 31.67 11.26
C ARG A 259 -17.73 32.12 12.60
N GLN A 260 -17.66 33.43 12.79
CA GLN A 260 -17.39 34.01 14.10
C GLN A 260 -18.41 33.49 15.13
N GLY A 261 -17.91 33.08 16.30
CA GLY A 261 -18.70 32.49 17.38
C GLY A 261 -18.84 30.97 17.32
N ASP A 262 -18.51 30.32 16.20
CA ASP A 262 -18.51 28.85 16.12
C ASP A 262 -17.44 28.25 17.05
N ALA A 263 -17.58 26.97 17.37
CA ALA A 263 -16.55 26.23 18.08
C ALA A 263 -15.25 26.14 17.24
N SER A 264 -14.11 26.17 17.92
CA SER A 264 -12.79 26.04 17.28
C SER A 264 -12.34 24.59 17.26
N ASP A 265 -12.62 23.91 16.16
CA ASP A 265 -12.46 22.45 15.98
C ASP A 265 -11.46 22.06 14.89
N SER A 266 -10.93 23.02 14.13
CA SER A 266 -10.10 22.75 12.95
C SER A 266 -9.22 23.93 12.56
N PHE A 267 -8.05 23.62 12.03
CA PHE A 267 -7.09 24.55 11.43
C PHE A 267 -7.12 24.39 9.90
N PHE A 268 -6.88 25.47 9.17
CA PHE A 268 -6.95 25.47 7.71
C PHE A 268 -5.73 26.13 7.08
N ILE A 269 -5.17 25.52 6.04
CA ILE A 269 -4.14 26.09 5.18
C ILE A 269 -4.76 26.36 3.81
N VAL A 270 -4.54 27.55 3.24
CA VAL A 270 -4.95 27.86 1.87
C VAL A 270 -3.94 27.23 0.90
N VAL A 271 -4.40 26.31 0.06
CA VAL A 271 -3.58 25.67 -0.99
C VAL A 271 -3.67 26.45 -2.28
N ARG A 272 -4.90 26.82 -2.67
CA ARG A 272 -5.20 27.57 -3.88
C ARG A 272 -6.37 28.50 -3.63
N GLY A 273 -6.37 29.65 -4.30
CA GLY A 273 -7.42 30.65 -4.21
C GLY A 273 -7.15 31.66 -3.09
N ARG A 274 -8.19 32.41 -2.72
CA ARG A 274 -8.13 33.43 -1.67
C ARG A 274 -9.37 33.40 -0.80
N VAL A 275 -9.18 33.66 0.49
CA VAL A 275 -10.25 33.75 1.48
C VAL A 275 -10.18 35.09 2.19
N GLY A 276 -11.33 35.72 2.41
CA GLY A 276 -11.46 36.94 3.20
C GLY A 276 -11.73 36.59 4.66
N VAL A 277 -11.08 37.33 5.56
CA VAL A 277 -11.30 37.24 7.01
C VAL A 277 -12.15 38.45 7.43
N TYR A 278 -13.30 38.18 8.03
CA TYR A 278 -14.30 39.18 8.38
C TYR A 278 -14.61 39.13 9.86
N GLN A 279 -14.77 40.30 10.47
CA GLN A 279 -15.24 40.40 11.84
C GLN A 279 -16.53 41.19 11.88
N THR A 280 -17.48 40.72 12.69
CA THR A 280 -18.71 41.45 12.97
C THR A 280 -18.57 42.16 14.31
N GLN A 281 -18.65 43.49 14.29
CA GLN A 281 -18.73 44.37 15.46
C GLN A 281 -19.94 45.29 15.31
N ASP A 282 -20.73 45.46 16.37
CA ASP A 282 -21.94 46.32 16.37
C ASP A 282 -22.90 46.10 15.19
N GLY A 283 -23.03 44.84 14.75
CA GLY A 283 -23.88 44.45 13.63
C GLY A 283 -23.34 44.81 12.24
N LYS A 284 -22.11 45.36 12.14
CA LYS A 284 -21.42 45.61 10.86
C LYS A 284 -20.32 44.58 10.65
N GLU A 285 -20.32 43.96 9.46
CA GLU A 285 -19.27 43.05 9.02
C GLU A 285 -18.18 43.86 8.30
N GLU A 286 -16.95 43.78 8.79
CA GLU A 286 -15.77 44.43 8.20
C GLU A 286 -14.74 43.37 7.79
N GLN A 287 -14.11 43.56 6.62
CA GLN A 287 -13.05 42.69 6.15
C GLN A 287 -11.69 43.14 6.71
N LEU A 288 -11.11 42.31 7.56
CA LEU A 288 -9.84 42.59 8.23
C LEU A 288 -8.62 42.23 7.37
N ASN A 289 -8.72 41.12 6.62
CA ASN A 289 -7.60 40.62 5.85
C ASN A 289 -8.06 39.73 4.66
N THR A 290 -7.12 39.42 3.77
CA THR A 290 -7.25 38.41 2.72
C THR A 290 -6.08 37.44 2.83
N LEU A 291 -6.37 36.14 2.89
CA LEU A 291 -5.37 35.08 2.95
C LEU A 291 -5.28 34.35 1.61
N GLY A 292 -4.06 34.11 1.14
CA GLY A 292 -3.73 33.40 -0.09
C GLY A 292 -2.90 32.13 0.14
N PRO A 293 -2.41 31.50 -0.94
CA PRO A 293 -1.70 30.22 -0.87
C PRO A 293 -0.52 30.21 0.10
N GLY A 294 -0.49 29.23 1.01
CA GLY A 294 0.52 29.07 2.06
C GLY A 294 0.16 29.74 3.38
N GLU A 295 -0.79 30.68 3.38
CA GLU A 295 -1.32 31.27 4.61
C GLU A 295 -2.39 30.38 5.24
N PHE A 296 -2.62 30.57 6.55
CA PHE A 296 -3.50 29.71 7.33
C PHE A 296 -4.42 30.50 8.25
N PHE A 297 -5.46 29.86 8.76
CA PHE A 297 -6.38 30.41 9.75
C PHE A 297 -6.95 29.33 10.69
N GLY A 298 -7.52 29.78 11.80
CA GLY A 298 -8.18 28.94 12.81
C GLY A 298 -7.31 28.62 14.03
N GLU A 299 -6.03 29.02 14.01
CA GLU A 299 -5.05 28.83 15.08
C GLU A 299 -5.47 29.49 16.39
N ILE A 300 -6.03 30.70 16.35
CA ILE A 300 -6.30 31.51 17.56
C ILE A 300 -7.24 30.78 18.50
N GLY A 301 -8.38 30.34 17.97
CA GLY A 301 -9.39 29.64 18.75
C GLY A 301 -8.91 28.27 19.24
N LEU A 302 -8.06 27.58 18.47
CA LEU A 302 -7.48 26.30 18.86
C LEU A 302 -6.41 26.42 19.97
N LEU A 303 -5.60 27.47 19.93
CA LEU A 303 -4.54 27.74 20.91
C LEU A 303 -5.08 28.30 22.22
N SER A 304 -6.09 29.17 22.14
CA SER A 304 -6.65 29.88 23.30
C SER A 304 -7.92 29.23 23.87
N ASP A 305 -8.37 28.11 23.31
CA ASP A 305 -9.63 27.42 23.67
C ASP A 305 -10.84 28.38 23.65
N MET A 306 -10.91 29.22 22.61
CA MET A 306 -11.96 30.21 22.42
C MET A 306 -12.78 29.90 21.15
N PRO A 307 -14.03 30.38 21.05
CA PRO A 307 -14.77 30.39 19.79
C PRO A 307 -14.01 31.10 18.67
N ARG A 308 -14.41 30.85 17.42
CA ARG A 308 -13.87 31.54 16.24
C ARG A 308 -14.04 33.04 16.41
N ILE A 309 -12.95 33.80 16.30
CA ILE A 309 -12.98 35.27 16.47
C ILE A 309 -13.40 36.03 15.22
N ALA A 310 -13.42 35.35 14.07
CA ALA A 310 -13.72 35.93 12.76
C ALA A 310 -14.40 34.89 11.87
N THR A 311 -15.21 35.37 10.94
CA THR A 311 -15.79 34.60 9.84
C THR A 311 -14.76 34.54 8.70
N VAL A 312 -14.55 33.38 8.11
CA VAL A 312 -13.70 33.23 6.91
C VAL A 312 -14.56 32.79 5.74
N ARG A 313 -14.48 33.51 4.61
CA ARG A 313 -15.30 33.27 3.42
C ARG A 313 -14.41 33.20 2.18
N ALA A 314 -14.67 32.25 1.30
CA ALA A 314 -13.97 32.16 0.03
C ALA A 314 -14.30 33.38 -0.86
N LEU A 315 -13.27 34.05 -1.38
CA LEU A 315 -13.44 35.17 -2.33
C LEU A 315 -13.57 34.64 -3.77
N GLU A 316 -12.97 33.48 -4.02
CA GLU A 316 -12.95 32.77 -5.30
C GLU A 316 -12.96 31.25 -5.04
N PRO A 317 -13.21 30.39 -6.05
CA PRO A 317 -13.07 28.95 -5.87
C PRO A 317 -11.69 28.61 -5.30
N SER A 318 -11.67 27.97 -4.13
CA SER A 318 -10.47 27.77 -3.34
C SER A 318 -10.34 26.33 -2.88
N GLU A 319 -9.10 25.89 -2.67
CA GLU A 319 -8.75 24.59 -2.11
C GLU A 319 -7.95 24.81 -0.84
N LEU A 320 -8.34 24.11 0.22
CA LEU A 320 -7.77 24.22 1.56
C LEU A 320 -7.34 22.85 2.05
N LEU A 321 -6.39 22.80 2.98
CA LEU A 321 -6.13 21.63 3.80
C LEU A 321 -6.66 21.89 5.20
N ARG A 322 -7.58 21.05 5.65
CA ARG A 322 -8.13 21.04 7.00
C ARG A 322 -7.33 20.08 7.86
N LEU A 323 -6.99 20.53 9.06
CA LEU A 323 -6.42 19.71 10.12
C LEU A 323 -7.36 19.76 11.32
N ASP A 324 -7.72 18.60 11.86
CA ASP A 324 -8.58 18.53 13.04
C ASP A 324 -7.89 19.09 14.32
N GLN A 325 -8.69 19.39 15.34
CA GLN A 325 -8.20 19.93 16.61
C GLN A 325 -7.22 18.99 17.33
N GLU A 326 -7.42 17.67 17.30
CA GLU A 326 -6.57 16.71 18.01
C GLU A 326 -5.16 16.70 17.39
N SER A 327 -5.09 16.62 16.07
CA SER A 327 -3.87 16.61 15.28
C SER A 327 -3.13 17.94 15.38
N PHE A 328 -3.85 19.07 15.38
CA PHE A 328 -3.26 20.38 15.65
C PHE A 328 -2.67 20.47 17.06
N ARG A 329 -3.44 20.06 18.09
CA ARG A 329 -2.98 20.06 19.50
C ARG A 329 -1.75 19.18 19.69
N ARG A 330 -1.70 18.02 19.02
CA ARG A 330 -0.53 17.15 19.02
C ARG A 330 0.68 17.87 18.45
N LEU A 331 0.58 18.51 17.29
CA LEU A 331 1.67 19.24 16.65
C LEU A 331 2.26 20.33 17.57
N VAL A 332 1.41 21.14 18.20
CA VAL A 332 1.89 22.20 19.10
C VAL A 332 2.42 21.66 20.43
N SER A 333 1.96 20.48 20.87
CA SER A 333 2.45 19.86 22.10
C SER A 333 3.86 19.28 21.97
N VAL A 334 4.23 18.86 20.75
CA VAL A 334 5.54 18.23 20.47
C VAL A 334 6.59 19.23 19.98
N SER A 335 6.22 20.50 19.78
CA SER A 335 7.12 21.55 19.29
C SER A 335 6.84 22.91 19.92
N ALA A 336 7.65 23.30 20.91
CA ALA A 336 7.61 24.63 21.49
C ALA A 336 7.85 25.72 20.43
N ALA A 337 8.79 25.50 19.50
CA ALA A 337 9.07 26.46 18.43
C ALA A 337 7.86 26.67 17.49
N THR A 338 7.15 25.59 17.14
CA THR A 338 5.90 25.71 16.34
C THR A 338 4.82 26.44 17.12
N ARG A 339 4.68 26.15 18.42
CA ARG A 339 3.74 26.85 19.29
C ARG A 339 4.04 28.35 19.35
N ASP A 340 5.29 28.72 19.62
CA ASP A 340 5.71 30.12 19.71
C ASP A 340 5.46 30.88 18.40
N GLN A 341 5.73 30.24 17.26
CA GLN A 341 5.44 30.80 15.93
C GLN A 341 3.95 31.07 15.76
N LEU A 342 3.09 30.11 16.10
CA LEU A 342 1.64 30.27 15.96
C LEU A 342 1.07 31.27 16.97
N ASP A 343 1.59 31.30 18.20
CA ASP A 343 1.24 32.27 19.24
C ASP A 343 1.65 33.70 18.84
N GLN A 344 2.76 33.88 18.11
CA GLN A 344 3.14 35.17 17.54
C GLN A 344 2.11 35.64 16.49
N VAL A 345 1.78 34.77 15.52
CA VAL A 345 0.78 35.07 14.49
C VAL A 345 -0.60 35.36 15.11
N ALA A 346 -0.99 34.59 16.13
CA ALA A 346 -2.24 34.77 16.86
C ALA A 346 -2.31 36.14 17.56
N ARG A 347 -1.21 36.57 18.21
CA ARG A 347 -1.13 37.88 18.89
C ARG A 347 -1.24 39.05 17.91
N GLU A 348 -0.54 38.98 16.78
CA GLU A 348 -0.59 40.02 15.74
C GLU A 348 -2.02 40.16 15.18
N ARG A 349 -2.70 39.05 14.91
CA ARG A 349 -4.08 39.04 14.40
C ARG A 349 -5.08 39.52 15.45
N LEU A 350 -4.93 39.13 16.71
CA LEU A 350 -5.78 39.63 17.80
C LEU A 350 -5.64 41.14 18.02
N ALA A 351 -4.44 41.68 17.85
CA ALA A 351 -4.21 43.13 17.92
C ALA A 351 -4.96 43.86 16.78
N ALA A 352 -4.90 43.33 15.55
CA ALA A 352 -5.60 43.88 14.40
C ALA A 352 -7.14 43.80 14.50
N THR A 353 -7.68 42.86 15.29
CA THR A 353 -9.14 42.76 15.54
C THR A 353 -9.67 43.70 16.62
N ARG A 354 -8.79 44.41 17.35
CA ARG A 354 -9.15 45.33 18.45
C ARG A 354 -8.95 46.81 18.10
N SER A 355 -8.32 47.09 16.96
CA SER A 355 -8.19 48.42 16.37
C SER A 355 -9.32 48.68 15.40
#